data_AF-A0A3D6C5D2-F1
#
_entry.id   AF-A0A3D6C5D2-F1
#
_cell.length_a   1.000
_cell.length_b   1.000
_cell.length_c   1.000
_cell.angle_alpha   90.00
_cell.angle_beta   90.00
_cell.angle_gamma   90.00
#
_symmetry.space_group_name_H-M   'P 1'
#
loop_
_entity.id
_entity.type
_entity.pdbx_description
1 polymer ?
#
loop_
_entity_poly.entity_id
_entity_poly.type
_entity_poly.pdbx_seq_one_letter_code
_entity_poly.pdbx_strand_id
1 'polypeptide(L)'
;MGQVADAKKEKIDADAAWEMITNAKTVVIGKGKKVLEFAPDEENREEILKAAMGRSGNLRAPTIRIGDRLLIGYNDDMYGAL
;
A
#
# COMPACT_ATOMS: atom_id res chain seq x y z
N MET A 1 6.15 18.02 -1.30
CA MET A 1 6.95 17.31 -0.28
C MET A 1 6.29 15.95 -0.05
N GLY A 2 6.62 14.95 -0.89
CA GLY A 2 6.11 13.59 -0.71
C GLY A 2 7.11 12.79 0.11
N GLN A 3 6.75 12.39 1.32
CA GLN A 3 7.55 11.45 2.10
C GLN A 3 7.38 10.08 1.45
N VAL A 4 8.41 9.65 0.73
CA VAL A 4 8.53 8.28 0.23
C VAL A 4 8.94 7.45 1.44
N ALA A 5 8.05 6.60 1.95
CA ALA A 5 8.42 5.65 2.99
C ALA A 5 9.19 4.53 2.28
N ASP A 6 10.51 4.64 2.26
CA ASP A 6 11.42 3.61 1.77
C ASP A 6 11.27 2.32 2.61
N ALA A 7 10.29 1.48 2.27
CA ALA A 7 10.10 0.13 2.81
C ALA A 7 11.25 -0.85 2.42
N LYS A 8 12.44 -0.31 2.12
CA LYS A 8 13.67 -1.05 1.85
C LYS A 8 14.56 -1.20 3.10
N LYS A 9 14.30 -0.44 4.18
CA LYS A 9 15.10 -0.50 5.43
C LYS A 9 14.35 -1.02 6.65
N GLU A 10 13.03 -0.87 6.72
CA GLU A 10 12.21 -1.41 7.80
C GLU A 10 11.21 -2.42 7.25
N LYS A 11 11.22 -3.63 7.82
CA LYS A 11 10.17 -4.62 7.57
C LYS A 11 8.89 -4.07 8.19
N ILE A 12 7.89 -3.82 7.37
CA ILE A 12 6.57 -3.45 7.85
C ILE A 12 5.72 -4.71 7.87
N ASP A 13 5.44 -5.18 9.08
CA ASP A 13 4.54 -6.30 9.35
C ASP A 13 3.07 -5.93 9.04
N ALA A 14 2.19 -6.93 9.00
CA ALA A 14 0.77 -6.77 8.69
C ALA A 14 0.09 -5.69 9.55
N ASP A 15 0.41 -5.67 10.84
CA ASP A 15 -0.21 -4.77 11.81
C ASP A 15 0.20 -3.32 11.58
N ALA A 16 1.50 -3.06 11.45
CA ALA A 16 2.03 -1.74 11.12
C ALA A 16 1.55 -1.24 9.74
N ALA A 17 1.42 -2.14 8.76
CA ALA A 17 0.84 -1.81 7.46
C ALA A 17 -0.64 -1.40 7.60
N TRP A 18 -1.41 -2.13 8.42
CA TRP A 18 -2.80 -1.82 8.67
C TRP A 18 -2.98 -0.44 9.32
N GLU A 19 -2.12 -0.10 10.29
CA GLU A 19 -2.12 1.23 10.90
C GLU A 19 -1.87 2.35 9.88
N MET A 20 -0.95 2.15 8.93
CA MET A 20 -0.72 3.13 7.86
C MET A 20 -1.91 3.25 6.91
N ILE A 21 -2.58 2.13 6.63
CA ILE A 21 -3.72 2.04 5.73
C ILE A 21 -4.96 2.68 6.34
N THR A 22 -5.27 2.41 7.61
CA THR A 22 -6.40 3.03 8.34
C THR A 22 -6.18 4.53 8.56
N ASN A 23 -4.92 4.97 8.62
CA ASN A 23 -4.59 6.38 8.69
C ASN A 23 -4.72 7.10 7.33
N ALA A 24 -4.79 6.35 6.23
CA ALA A 24 -5.12 6.87 4.91
C ALA A 24 -6.63 6.80 4.68
N LYS A 25 -7.13 7.55 3.71
CA LYS A 25 -8.54 7.56 3.31
C LYS A 25 -8.80 6.62 2.13
N THR A 26 -7.76 6.30 1.37
CA THR A 26 -7.81 5.38 0.23
C THR A 26 -6.48 4.67 0.11
N VAL A 27 -6.51 3.35 -0.09
CA VAL A 27 -5.32 2.54 -0.38
C VAL A 27 -5.37 2.04 -1.82
N VAL A 28 -4.27 2.21 -2.54
CA VAL A 28 -4.10 1.83 -3.94
C VAL A 28 -2.98 0.80 -4.00
N ILE A 29 -3.29 -0.40 -4.46
CA ILE A 29 -2.37 -1.53 -4.43
C ILE A 29 -2.03 -1.95 -5.85
N GLY A 30 -0.75 -1.83 -6.20
CA GLY A 30 -0.19 -2.27 -7.47
C GLY A 30 0.13 -3.78 -7.45
N LYS A 31 -0.63 -4.57 -8.21
CA LYS A 31 -0.38 -6.00 -8.44
C LYS A 31 0.04 -6.23 -9.89
N GLY A 32 1.29 -5.88 -10.20
CA GLY A 32 1.87 -6.05 -11.54
C GLY A 32 1.21 -5.10 -12.54
N LYS A 33 0.40 -5.61 -13.45
CA LYS A 33 -0.35 -4.80 -14.44
C LYS A 33 -1.71 -4.31 -13.94
N LYS A 34 -2.21 -4.81 -12.80
CA LYS A 34 -3.49 -4.39 -12.23
C LYS A 34 -3.28 -3.45 -11.05
N VAL A 35 -4.13 -2.45 -10.95
CA VAL A 35 -4.26 -1.56 -9.81
C VAL A 35 -5.56 -1.93 -9.09
N LEU A 36 -5.51 -2.03 -7.77
CA LEU A 36 -6.67 -2.28 -6.93
C LEU A 36 -6.80 -1.13 -5.94
N GLU A 37 -7.91 -0.42 -5.98
CA GLU A 37 -8.23 0.63 -5.02
C GLU A 37 -9.19 0.07 -3.98
N PHE A 38 -8.85 0.25 -2.71
CA PHE A 38 -9.68 -0.14 -1.59
C PHE A 38 -9.85 1.04 -0.62
N ALA A 39 -11.00 1.10 0.02
CA ALA A 39 -11.19 1.92 1.20
C ALA A 39 -10.71 1.11 2.43
N PRO A 40 -10.02 1.74 3.40
CA PRO A 40 -9.63 1.10 4.65
C PRO A 40 -10.86 0.85 5.50
N ASP A 41 -11.45 -0.33 5.28
CA ASP A 41 -12.65 -0.81 5.95
C ASP A 41 -12.33 -2.13 6.65
N GLU A 42 -12.91 -2.35 7.84
CA GLU A 42 -12.62 -3.56 8.63
C GLU A 42 -13.08 -4.82 7.90
N GLU A 43 -14.16 -4.75 7.13
CA GLU A 43 -14.67 -5.86 6.31
C GLU A 43 -13.67 -6.26 5.22
N ASN A 44 -12.90 -5.30 4.70
CA ASN A 44 -11.94 -5.52 3.62
C ASN A 44 -10.51 -5.67 4.13
N ARG A 45 -10.29 -5.60 5.46
CA ARG A 45 -8.97 -5.63 6.09
C ARG A 45 -8.11 -6.77 5.61
N GLU A 46 -8.66 -7.98 5.59
CA GLU A 46 -7.91 -9.19 5.21
C GLU A 46 -7.51 -9.17 3.72
N GLU A 47 -8.43 -8.77 2.84
CA GLU A 47 -8.16 -8.66 1.39
C GLU A 47 -7.14 -7.56 1.10
N ILE A 48 -7.27 -6.41 1.78
CA ILE A 48 -6.34 -5.29 1.68
C ILE A 48 -4.96 -5.70 2.16
N LEU A 49 -4.84 -6.30 3.34
CA LEU A 49 -3.56 -6.78 3.87
C LEU A 49 -2.97 -7.84 2.97
N LYS A 50 -3.75 -8.80 2.48
CA LYS A 50 -3.28 -9.84 1.57
C LYS A 50 -2.83 -9.28 0.22
N ALA A 51 -3.44 -8.19 -0.25
CA ALA A 51 -3.04 -7.51 -1.47
C ALA A 51 -1.80 -6.62 -1.26
N ALA A 52 -1.76 -5.91 -0.13
CA ALA A 52 -0.71 -4.99 0.27
C ALA A 52 0.56 -5.72 0.68
N MET A 53 0.43 -6.90 1.29
CA MET A 53 1.53 -7.75 1.69
C MET A 53 1.99 -8.64 0.54
N GLY A 54 3.30 -8.79 0.41
CA GLY A 54 3.93 -9.71 -0.53
C GLY A 54 3.91 -11.16 -0.05
N ARG A 55 4.31 -12.07 -0.93
CA ARG A 55 4.43 -13.53 -0.67
C ARG A 55 5.29 -13.87 0.55
N SER A 56 6.22 -12.99 0.93
CA SER A 56 7.10 -13.16 2.09
C SER A 56 6.53 -12.65 3.41
N GLY A 57 5.27 -12.20 3.44
CA GLY A 57 4.65 -11.67 4.67
C GLY A 57 5.14 -10.28 5.08
N ASN A 58 5.73 -9.52 4.15
CA ASN A 58 6.11 -8.12 4.37
C ASN A 58 5.29 -7.20 3.47
N LEU A 59 5.09 -5.95 3.87
CA LEU A 59 4.49 -4.92 3.03
C LEU A 59 5.20 -4.81 1.68
N ARG A 60 4.42 -4.73 0.60
CA ARG A 60 4.93 -4.66 -0.76
C ARG A 60 5.51 -3.26 -1.01
N ALA A 61 6.83 -3.19 -1.14
CA ALA A 61 7.53 -1.98 -1.57
C ALA A 61 7.39 -1.79 -3.10
N PRO A 62 7.46 -0.54 -3.61
CA PRO A 62 7.50 0.74 -2.89
C PRO A 62 6.17 1.11 -2.23
N THR A 63 6.21 1.84 -1.12
CA THR A 63 5.00 2.39 -0.46
C THR A 63 5.09 3.91 -0.44
N ILE A 64 4.13 4.58 -1.06
CA ILE A 64 4.09 6.03 -1.17
C ILE A 64 2.82 6.55 -0.53
N ARG A 65 2.95 7.47 0.41
CA ARG A 65 1.80 8.20 0.95
C ARG A 65 1.70 9.57 0.28
N ILE A 66 0.59 9.83 -0.39
CA ILE A 66 0.28 11.11 -1.03
C ILE A 66 -0.96 11.70 -0.36
N GLY A 67 -0.73 12.55 0.64
CA GLY A 67 -1.81 13.13 1.46
C GLY A 67 -2.64 12.04 2.13
N ASP A 68 -3.90 11.94 1.72
CA ASP A 68 -4.89 10.96 2.16
C ASP A 68 -4.85 9.62 1.42
N ARG A 69 -4.02 9.49 0.37
CA ARG A 69 -3.92 8.25 -0.42
C ARG A 69 -2.63 7.50 -0.12
N LEU A 70 -2.71 6.18 -0.01
CA LEU A 70 -1.57 5.30 0.21
C LEU A 70 -1.39 4.36 -0.99
N LEU A 71 -0.29 4.49 -1.71
CA LEU A 71 0.07 3.62 -2.83
C LEU A 71 1.02 2.54 -2.33
N ILE A 72 0.72 1.28 -2.60
CA ILE A 72 1.48 0.11 -2.14
C ILE A 72 1.84 -0.75 -3.35
N GLY A 73 3.14 -1.00 -3.53
CA GLY A 73 3.69 -1.71 -4.67
C GLY A 73 3.99 -0.82 -5.88
N TYR A 74 4.43 -1.46 -6.95
CA TYR A 74 4.80 -0.82 -8.22
C TYR A 74 3.81 -1.23 -9.31
N ASN A 75 3.24 -0.24 -10.01
CA ASN A 75 2.47 -0.42 -11.23
C ASN A 75 2.73 0.78 -12.15
N ASP A 76 3.02 0.50 -13.42
CA ASP A 76 3.30 1.52 -14.44
C ASP A 76 2.16 2.53 -14.62
N ASP A 77 0.91 2.11 -14.43
CA ASP A 77 -0.28 2.97 -14.53
C ASP A 77 -0.41 3.92 -13.33
N MET A 78 -0.04 3.45 -12.13
CA MET A 78 -0.03 4.26 -10.90
C MET A 78 1.08 5.31 -10.90
N TYR A 79 2.24 4.97 -11.48
CA TYR A 79 3.40 5.86 -11.55
C TYR A 79 3.40 6.72 -12.82
N GLY A 80 2.74 6.29 -13.90
CA GLY A 80 2.62 7.06 -15.13
C GLY A 80 1.67 8.25 -15.01
N ALA A 81 0.79 8.25 -14.00
CA ALA A 81 -0.12 9.35 -13.67
C ALA A 81 0.42 10.29 -12.56
N LEU A 82 1.62 10.01 -12.04
CA LEU A 82 2.35 10.80 -11.03
C LEU A 82 3.27 11.82 -11.72
#